data_AF-A0A6A6SMC5-F1
#
_entry.id   AF-A0A6A6SMC5-F1
#
_cell.length_a   1.000
_cell.length_b   1.000
_cell.length_c   1.000
_cell.angle_alpha   90.00
_cell.angle_beta   90.00
_cell.angle_gamma   90.00
#
_symmetry.space_group_name_H-M   'P 1'
#
loop_
_entity.id
_entity.type
_entity.pdbx_description
1 polymer ?
#
loop_
_entity_poly.entity_id
_entity_poly.type
_entity_poly.pdbx_seq_one_letter_code
_entity_poly.pdbx_strand_id
1 'polypeptide(L)'
;MAPSLPSTLLLPTLTILAILPLLAHAGRIDNGECPPDNELGALIYSPFKPYFWWPMWQGHRQKCWVAADCLFEAAGESRKQQFAATALIMGLIPLTLKDIAWPEQRIVHVTRRLPWAVEVAVLALGLVPLETQDEGTTEDKVKEENLLARAVWRHRTWTIVLYILLSALGVLASYGGMAIVEIYSKRSALGCPWPIWVVCWYVVALVPAAVHATFAKYRRMREKNERKQKIISAVQGADEDWPVQLSWGIYYIAGTLIWTSIMAITVAELVVWVGLGVAVSASSKLLAFFLCLFWEKVRARRAGAGR
;
A
#
# COMPACT_ATOMS: atom_id res chain seq x y z
N MET A 1 23.70 -0.48 39.60
CA MET A 1 24.73 -0.33 38.54
C MET A 1 24.01 -0.03 37.23
N ALA A 2 23.91 1.25 36.86
CA ALA A 2 23.33 1.66 35.59
C ALA A 2 24.44 1.65 34.52
N PRO A 3 24.19 1.16 33.29
CA PRO A 3 25.20 1.12 32.25
C PRO A 3 25.51 2.55 31.78
N SER A 4 26.76 2.95 31.91
CA SER A 4 27.29 4.21 31.38
C SER A 4 27.30 4.14 29.84
N LEU A 5 26.46 4.97 29.21
CA LEU A 5 26.47 5.16 27.76
C LEU A 5 27.83 5.71 27.29
N PRO A 6 28.36 5.22 26.15
CA PRO A 6 29.65 5.66 25.64
C PRO A 6 29.61 7.12 25.18
N SER A 7 30.59 7.90 25.65
CA SER A 7 30.75 9.34 25.44
C SER A 7 30.86 9.79 23.98
N THR A 8 31.04 8.84 23.06
CA THR A 8 31.20 9.06 21.62
C THR A 8 29.87 9.21 20.86
N LEU A 9 28.74 8.87 21.47
CA LEU A 9 27.39 9.05 20.87
C LEU A 9 26.67 10.33 21.32
N LEU A 10 27.17 11.00 22.37
CA LEU A 10 26.53 12.20 22.93
C LEU A 10 26.72 13.45 22.05
N LEU A 11 27.86 13.59 21.38
CA LEU A 11 28.14 14.76 20.55
C LEU A 11 27.25 14.86 19.29
N PRO A 12 27.06 13.80 18.47
CA PRO A 12 26.19 13.89 17.30
C PRO A 12 24.70 14.00 17.67
N THR A 13 24.27 13.37 18.77
CA THR A 13 22.88 13.43 19.24
C THR A 13 22.53 14.79 19.84
N LEU A 14 23.44 15.44 20.58
CA LEU A 14 23.27 16.81 21.05
C LEU A 14 23.28 17.83 19.92
N THR A 15 24.08 17.64 18.85
CA THR A 15 24.02 18.53 17.68
C THR A 15 22.71 18.40 16.91
N ILE A 16 22.14 17.19 16.80
CA ILE A 16 20.84 16.99 16.13
C ILE A 16 19.70 17.58 16.97
N LEU A 17 19.74 17.43 18.31
CA LEU A 17 18.75 18.02 19.22
C LEU A 17 18.88 19.54 19.38
N ALA A 18 20.08 20.11 19.18
CA ALA A 18 20.30 21.56 19.23
C ALA A 18 19.94 22.28 17.91
N ILE A 19 19.86 21.55 16.79
CA ILE A 19 19.42 22.10 15.49
C ILE A 19 17.89 22.05 15.34
N LEU A 20 17.20 21.13 16.05
CA LEU A 20 15.74 21.03 16.02
C LEU A 20 14.98 22.32 16.43
N PRO A 21 15.41 23.10 17.45
CA PRO A 21 14.73 24.36 17.81
C PRO A 21 15.12 25.54 16.90
N LEU A 22 16.28 25.47 16.24
CA LEU A 22 16.73 26.48 15.26
C LEU A 22 16.01 26.35 13.91
N LEU A 23 15.48 25.17 13.58
CA LEU A 23 14.51 24.97 12.50
C LEU A 23 13.06 25.31 12.90
N ALA A 24 12.80 25.61 14.18
CA ALA A 24 11.47 25.87 14.72
C ALA A 24 11.17 27.37 14.97
N HIS A 25 12.00 28.29 14.46
CA HIS A 25 11.63 29.71 14.36
C HIS A 25 10.83 29.94 13.09
N ALA A 26 9.59 29.47 13.11
CA ALA A 26 8.61 29.79 12.10
C ALA A 26 7.73 30.92 12.63
N GLY A 27 7.77 32.06 11.92
CA GLY A 27 6.86 33.15 12.15
C GLY A 27 5.43 32.65 12.01
N ARG A 28 4.69 32.71 13.12
CA ARG A 28 3.27 32.45 13.17
C ARG A 28 2.59 33.52 12.30
N ILE A 29 1.86 33.08 11.28
CA ILE A 29 0.96 33.96 10.52
C ILE A 29 -0.21 34.21 11.48
N ASP A 30 -0.18 35.34 12.18
CA ASP A 30 -1.12 35.65 13.27
C ASP A 30 -2.51 36.11 12.77
N ASN A 31 -2.69 36.32 11.47
CA ASN A 31 -3.95 36.73 10.86
C ASN A 31 -4.21 35.85 9.64
N GLY A 32 -5.32 35.13 9.60
CA GLY A 32 -5.67 34.16 8.56
C GLY A 32 -6.01 34.75 7.19
N GLU A 33 -5.10 35.53 6.65
CA GLU A 33 -5.12 36.04 5.29
C GLU A 33 -4.12 35.24 4.44
N CYS A 34 -4.66 34.55 3.43
CA CYS A 34 -3.86 33.86 2.43
C CYS A 34 -2.85 34.81 1.79
N PRO A 35 -1.56 34.42 1.70
CA PRO A 35 -0.56 35.30 1.10
C PRO A 35 -0.98 35.63 -0.34
N PRO A 36 -0.91 36.91 -0.75
CA PRO A 36 -1.21 37.29 -2.12
C PRO A 36 -0.29 36.55 -3.10
N ASP A 37 -0.74 36.35 -4.35
CA ASP A 37 -0.02 35.57 -5.38
C ASP A 37 1.46 35.98 -5.56
N ASN A 38 1.81 37.19 -5.13
CA ASN A 38 3.13 37.80 -5.24
C ASN A 38 4.12 37.25 -4.19
N GLU A 39 3.63 36.62 -3.12
CA GLU A 39 4.39 36.09 -1.97
C GLU A 39 4.33 34.55 -1.88
N LEU A 40 3.85 33.88 -2.93
CA LEU A 40 3.77 32.41 -3.04
C LEU A 40 5.11 31.66 -2.84
N GLY A 41 6.23 32.36 -2.94
CA GLY A 41 7.57 31.84 -2.65
C GLY A 41 7.93 31.77 -1.16
N ALA A 42 7.14 32.41 -0.29
CA ALA A 42 7.41 32.63 1.13
C ALA A 42 6.64 31.68 2.08
N LEU A 43 6.06 30.59 1.57
CA LEU A 43 5.59 29.50 2.43
C LEU A 43 6.76 28.98 3.28
N ILE A 44 6.81 29.39 4.54
CA ILE A 44 7.83 29.02 5.53
C ILE A 44 7.87 27.49 5.74
N TYR A 45 6.79 26.79 5.42
CA TYR A 45 6.59 25.36 5.71
C TYR A 45 6.49 24.43 4.49
N SER A 46 6.87 24.85 3.28
CA SER A 46 6.97 23.90 2.16
C SER A 46 8.37 23.25 2.15
N PRO A 47 8.56 22.02 2.65
CA PRO A 47 9.87 21.33 2.57
C PRO A 47 10.24 20.91 1.13
N PHE A 48 9.29 20.95 0.18
CA PHE A 48 9.53 20.49 -1.19
C PHE A 48 8.97 21.45 -2.24
N LYS A 49 9.87 22.05 -3.04
CA LYS A 49 9.51 22.71 -4.31
C LYS A 49 9.51 21.65 -5.41
N PRO A 50 8.35 21.22 -5.94
CA PRO A 50 8.35 20.20 -6.99
C PRO A 50 9.08 20.70 -8.24
N TYR A 51 9.83 19.82 -8.89
CA TYR A 51 10.62 20.17 -10.09
C TYR A 51 9.73 20.44 -11.32
N PHE A 52 8.50 19.93 -11.31
CA PHE A 52 7.51 20.04 -12.38
C PHE A 52 6.25 20.76 -11.89
N TRP A 53 5.56 21.45 -12.80
CA TRP A 53 4.28 22.11 -12.55
C TRP A 53 3.29 21.72 -13.63
N TRP A 54 2.00 21.67 -13.28
CA TRP A 54 0.93 21.37 -14.23
C TRP A 54 0.26 22.67 -14.71
N PRO A 55 -0.08 22.82 -16.01
CA PRO A 55 -0.67 24.05 -16.57
C PRO A 55 -1.96 24.52 -15.90
N MET A 56 -2.66 23.61 -15.26
CA MET A 56 -3.87 23.87 -14.48
C MET A 56 -3.62 24.81 -13.28
N TRP A 57 -2.39 24.93 -12.78
CA TRP A 57 -2.06 25.70 -11.58
C TRP A 57 -1.42 27.08 -11.87
N GLN A 58 -1.71 27.67 -13.04
CA GLN A 58 -1.32 29.04 -13.40
C GLN A 58 0.15 29.39 -13.05
N GLY A 59 1.08 28.48 -13.36
CA GLY A 59 2.51 28.75 -13.38
C GLY A 59 3.27 28.76 -12.05
N HIS A 60 2.66 28.41 -10.90
CA HIS A 60 3.38 28.37 -9.61
C HIS A 60 3.33 27.02 -8.91
N ARG A 61 4.52 26.47 -8.62
CA ARG A 61 4.76 25.14 -8.04
C ARG A 61 4.18 24.94 -6.64
N GLN A 62 3.91 26.03 -5.93
CA GLN A 62 3.45 26.05 -4.53
C GLN A 62 1.97 26.42 -4.35
N LYS A 63 1.27 26.78 -5.44
CA LYS A 63 -0.13 27.25 -5.37
C LYS A 63 -1.08 26.22 -4.75
N CYS A 64 -0.82 24.94 -4.96
CA CYS A 64 -1.68 23.90 -4.44
C CYS A 64 -1.48 23.67 -2.92
N TRP A 65 -0.27 23.84 -2.40
CA TRP A 65 -0.01 23.83 -0.95
C TRP A 65 -0.64 25.04 -0.27
N VAL A 66 -0.43 26.25 -0.82
CA VAL A 66 -1.11 27.47 -0.33
C VAL A 66 -2.61 27.27 -0.34
N ALA A 67 -3.18 26.75 -1.43
CA ALA A 67 -4.63 26.54 -1.53
C ALA A 67 -5.16 25.57 -0.47
N ALA A 68 -4.42 24.52 -0.10
CA ALA A 68 -4.81 23.57 0.94
C ALA A 68 -4.78 24.22 2.34
N ASP A 69 -3.70 24.93 2.67
CA ASP A 69 -3.55 25.62 3.96
C ASP A 69 -4.59 26.73 4.12
N CYS A 70 -4.77 27.54 3.08
CA CYS A 70 -5.80 28.57 3.00
C CYS A 70 -7.22 28.01 3.16
N LEU A 71 -7.53 26.91 2.47
CA LEU A 71 -8.85 26.28 2.57
C LEU A 71 -9.09 25.73 3.98
N PHE A 72 -8.06 25.21 4.64
CA PHE A 72 -8.14 24.74 6.01
C PHE A 72 -8.33 25.90 6.99
N GLU A 73 -7.55 26.97 6.85
CA GLU A 73 -7.59 28.13 7.74
C GLU A 73 -8.91 28.88 7.67
N ALA A 74 -9.40 29.14 6.44
CA ALA A 74 -10.67 29.82 6.17
C ALA A 74 -11.91 28.98 6.51
N ALA A 75 -11.75 27.68 6.78
CA ALA A 75 -12.85 26.82 7.18
C ALA A 75 -13.32 27.13 8.62
N GLY A 76 -14.64 27.11 8.84
CA GLY A 76 -15.20 27.16 10.18
C GLY A 76 -14.81 25.93 11.02
N GLU A 77 -14.89 26.05 12.35
CA GLU A 77 -14.41 25.03 13.30
C GLU A 77 -15.04 23.64 13.06
N SER A 78 -16.34 23.59 12.76
CA SER A 78 -17.04 22.34 12.43
C SER A 78 -16.49 21.66 11.18
N ARG A 79 -16.02 22.45 10.20
CA ARG A 79 -15.44 21.93 8.95
C ARG A 79 -13.98 21.51 9.13
N LYS A 80 -13.23 22.17 10.01
CA LYS A 80 -11.88 21.71 10.42
C LYS A 80 -11.93 20.34 11.09
N GLN A 81 -12.92 20.11 11.96
CA GLN A 81 -13.18 18.79 12.55
C GLN A 81 -13.50 17.73 11.49
N GLN A 82 -14.31 18.08 10.47
CA GLN A 82 -14.59 17.17 9.35
C GLN A 82 -13.31 16.83 8.57
N PHE A 83 -12.44 17.79 8.27
CA PHE A 83 -11.17 17.52 7.59
C PHE A 83 -10.27 16.57 8.38
N ALA A 84 -10.18 16.77 9.71
CA ALA A 84 -9.43 15.86 10.58
C ALA A 84 -10.03 14.44 10.60
N ALA A 85 -11.35 14.33 10.68
CA ALA A 85 -12.04 13.03 10.65
C ALA A 85 -11.85 12.32 9.30
N THR A 86 -11.97 13.05 8.19
CA THR A 86 -11.74 12.52 6.85
C THR A 86 -10.31 12.05 6.66
N ALA A 87 -9.31 12.82 7.11
CA ALA A 87 -7.91 12.41 7.06
C ALA A 87 -7.68 11.10 7.83
N LEU A 88 -8.29 10.94 9.00
CA LEU A 88 -8.21 9.72 9.80
C LEU A 88 -8.84 8.53 9.06
N ILE A 89 -10.06 8.70 8.54
CA ILE A 89 -10.78 7.66 7.80
C ILE A 89 -9.97 7.22 6.56
N MET A 90 -9.48 8.19 5.79
CA MET A 90 -8.68 7.93 4.59
C MET A 90 -7.35 7.28 4.94
N GLY A 91 -6.69 7.66 6.03
CA GLY A 91 -5.46 6.99 6.49
C GLY A 91 -5.67 5.53 6.92
N LEU A 92 -6.83 5.22 7.51
CA LEU A 92 -7.07 3.92 8.15
C LEU A 92 -7.77 2.90 7.24
N ILE A 93 -8.81 3.30 6.50
CA ILE A 93 -9.65 2.37 5.74
C ILE A 93 -8.90 1.66 4.61
N PRO A 94 -8.18 2.35 3.70
CA PRO A 94 -7.51 1.72 2.58
C PRO A 94 -6.44 0.72 3.01
N LEU A 95 -5.70 1.01 4.09
CA LEU A 95 -4.71 0.11 4.66
C LEU A 95 -5.36 -1.09 5.35
N THR A 96 -6.42 -0.85 6.12
CA THR A 96 -7.15 -1.96 6.75
C THR A 96 -7.80 -2.87 5.71
N LEU A 97 -8.41 -2.32 4.64
CA LEU A 97 -9.00 -3.11 3.56
C LEU A 97 -7.98 -3.95 2.79
N LYS A 98 -6.77 -3.43 2.55
CA LYS A 98 -5.71 -4.17 1.85
C LYS A 98 -5.20 -5.34 2.71
N ASP A 99 -4.91 -5.10 3.99
CA ASP A 99 -4.07 -5.98 4.78
C ASP A 99 -4.70 -6.57 6.05
N ILE A 100 -5.69 -5.91 6.67
CA ILE A 100 -6.22 -6.26 8.00
C ILE A 100 -7.63 -6.87 7.94
N ALA A 101 -8.48 -6.44 7.00
CA ALA A 101 -9.90 -6.78 6.98
C ALA A 101 -10.16 -8.28 6.74
N TRP A 102 -9.17 -9.04 6.27
CA TRP A 102 -9.28 -10.49 6.07
C TRP A 102 -7.92 -11.21 6.21
N PRO A 103 -7.47 -11.48 7.46
CA PRO A 103 -6.17 -12.10 7.70
C PRO A 103 -6.17 -13.59 7.29
N GLU A 104 -7.25 -14.32 7.58
CA GLU A 104 -7.33 -15.77 7.28
C GLU A 104 -7.50 -16.05 5.78
N GLN A 105 -8.34 -15.26 5.08
CA GLN A 105 -8.53 -15.41 3.61
C GLN A 105 -7.35 -14.87 2.78
N ARG A 106 -6.28 -14.41 3.43
CA ARG A 106 -5.07 -13.93 2.76
C ARG A 106 -4.15 -15.09 2.34
N ILE A 107 -4.25 -16.19 3.07
CA ILE A 107 -3.41 -17.35 2.90
C ILE A 107 -4.00 -18.18 1.77
N VAL A 108 -3.19 -18.44 0.74
CA VAL A 108 -3.55 -19.39 -0.31
C VAL A 108 -2.57 -20.53 -0.24
N HIS A 109 -3.06 -21.72 0.09
CA HIS A 109 -2.25 -22.93 0.04
C HIS A 109 -1.96 -23.33 -1.41
N VAL A 110 -0.68 -23.54 -1.70
CA VAL A 110 -0.16 -23.94 -3.00
C VAL A 110 0.72 -25.16 -2.77
N THR A 111 0.55 -26.20 -3.59
CA THR A 111 1.26 -27.48 -3.42
C THR A 111 2.77 -27.29 -3.57
N ARG A 112 3.19 -26.49 -4.55
CA ARG A 112 4.61 -26.22 -4.82
C ARG A 112 4.86 -24.76 -5.15
N ARG A 113 6.13 -24.37 -5.04
CA ARG A 113 6.62 -22.99 -5.25
C ARG A 113 6.11 -22.38 -6.53
N LEU A 114 5.59 -21.16 -6.43
CA LEU A 114 5.32 -20.31 -7.60
C LEU A 114 6.65 -19.80 -8.18
N PRO A 115 6.73 -19.54 -9.50
CA PRO A 115 7.88 -18.83 -10.05
C PRO A 115 7.98 -17.44 -9.40
N TRP A 116 9.22 -16.98 -9.15
CA TRP A 116 9.49 -15.76 -8.38
C TRP A 116 8.67 -14.55 -8.82
N ALA A 117 8.54 -14.31 -10.13
CA ALA A 117 7.76 -13.17 -10.65
C ALA A 117 6.27 -13.24 -10.27
N VAL A 118 5.70 -14.45 -10.23
CA VAL A 118 4.29 -14.64 -9.85
C VAL A 118 4.12 -14.53 -8.35
N GLU A 119 5.10 -15.01 -7.56
CA GLU A 119 5.12 -14.81 -6.11
C GLU A 119 5.15 -13.32 -5.75
N VAL A 120 5.99 -12.51 -6.44
CA VAL A 120 6.01 -11.05 -6.29
C VAL A 120 4.66 -10.42 -6.64
N ALA A 121 4.06 -10.82 -7.77
CA ALA A 121 2.77 -10.27 -8.19
C ALA A 121 1.65 -10.61 -7.18
N VAL A 122 1.58 -11.85 -6.72
CA VAL A 122 0.58 -12.31 -5.72
C VAL A 122 0.76 -11.58 -4.39
N LEU A 123 2.00 -11.40 -3.93
CA LEU A 123 2.31 -10.63 -2.72
C LEU A 123 1.93 -9.16 -2.84
N ALA A 124 2.22 -8.53 -3.98
CA ALA A 124 1.87 -7.13 -4.23
C ALA A 124 0.35 -6.90 -4.28
N LEU A 125 -0.38 -7.84 -4.90
CA LEU A 125 -1.85 -7.88 -4.93
C LEU A 125 -2.49 -8.20 -3.57
N GLY A 126 -1.68 -8.60 -2.58
CA GLY A 126 -2.08 -8.69 -1.19
C GLY A 126 -2.46 -10.09 -0.71
N LEU A 127 -2.08 -11.16 -1.42
CA LEU A 127 -2.19 -12.55 -0.93
C LEU A 127 -0.82 -13.12 -0.57
N VAL A 128 -0.81 -14.11 0.33
CA VAL A 128 0.41 -14.80 0.76
C VAL A 128 0.31 -16.27 0.35
N PRO A 129 1.12 -16.72 -0.62
CA PRO A 129 1.13 -18.13 -1.00
C PRO A 129 1.89 -18.97 0.04
N LEU A 130 1.28 -20.05 0.51
CA LEU A 130 1.84 -20.95 1.52
C LEU A 130 2.05 -22.35 0.96
N GLU A 131 3.28 -22.85 1.09
CA GLU A 131 3.70 -24.15 0.57
C GLU A 131 3.28 -25.28 1.52
N THR A 132 2.36 -26.15 1.08
CA THR A 132 1.89 -27.32 1.84
C THR A 132 2.67 -28.61 1.53
N GLN A 133 3.50 -28.60 0.49
CA GLN A 133 4.35 -29.71 -0.02
C GLN A 133 3.61 -30.98 -0.50
N ASP A 134 2.42 -31.25 0.02
CA ASP A 134 1.60 -32.43 -0.31
C ASP A 134 0.28 -32.03 -1.02
N GLU A 135 -0.04 -32.71 -2.12
CA GLU A 135 -1.17 -32.40 -3.00
C GLU A 135 -2.51 -32.64 -2.31
N GLY A 136 -2.64 -33.75 -1.57
CA GLY A 136 -3.89 -34.10 -0.88
C GLY A 136 -4.25 -33.09 0.21
N THR A 137 -3.29 -32.77 1.08
CA THR A 137 -3.51 -31.79 2.16
C THR A 137 -3.72 -30.35 1.65
N THR A 138 -3.15 -30.00 0.49
CA THR A 138 -3.42 -28.70 -0.16
C THR A 138 -4.86 -28.65 -0.67
N GLU A 139 -5.29 -29.68 -1.39
CA GLU A 139 -6.62 -29.69 -2.00
C GLU A 139 -7.73 -29.72 -0.94
N ASP A 140 -7.54 -30.45 0.15
CA ASP A 140 -8.49 -30.52 1.26
C ASP A 140 -8.58 -29.19 2.01
N LYS A 141 -7.45 -28.58 2.41
CA LYS A 141 -7.44 -27.28 3.09
C LYS A 141 -8.05 -26.17 2.24
N VAL A 142 -7.71 -26.13 0.95
CA VAL A 142 -8.24 -25.11 0.04
C VAL A 142 -9.75 -25.27 -0.18
N LYS A 143 -10.26 -26.51 -0.26
CA LYS A 143 -11.70 -26.77 -0.41
C LYS A 143 -12.49 -26.51 0.88
N GLU A 144 -11.88 -26.76 2.03
CA GLU A 144 -12.51 -26.59 3.35
C GLU A 144 -12.62 -25.09 3.70
N GLU A 145 -11.58 -24.30 3.40
CA GLU A 145 -11.56 -22.87 3.75
C GLU A 145 -12.25 -21.96 2.73
N ASN A 146 -12.38 -22.38 1.46
CA ASN A 146 -12.89 -21.51 0.40
C ASN A 146 -13.92 -22.19 -0.51
N LEU A 147 -15.20 -21.80 -0.37
CA LEU A 147 -16.31 -22.21 -1.24
C LEU A 147 -16.04 -21.88 -2.72
N LEU A 148 -15.43 -20.72 -2.99
CA LEU A 148 -15.02 -20.30 -4.32
C LEU A 148 -13.95 -21.23 -4.91
N ALA A 149 -13.00 -21.68 -4.11
CA ALA A 149 -11.98 -22.63 -4.56
C ALA A 149 -12.62 -23.96 -4.95
N ARG A 150 -13.53 -24.49 -4.13
CA ARG A 150 -14.26 -25.73 -4.42
C ARG A 150 -15.03 -25.66 -5.74
N ALA A 151 -15.67 -24.52 -6.03
CA ALA A 151 -16.37 -24.30 -7.30
C ALA A 151 -15.38 -24.21 -8.48
N VAL A 152 -14.30 -23.44 -8.33
CA VAL A 152 -13.36 -23.13 -9.41
C VAL A 152 -12.50 -24.33 -9.81
N TRP A 153 -12.15 -25.23 -8.88
CA TRP A 153 -11.36 -26.43 -9.20
C TRP A 153 -12.05 -27.33 -10.24
N ARG A 154 -13.38 -27.38 -10.22
CA ARG A 154 -14.19 -28.16 -11.15
C ARG A 154 -14.23 -27.55 -12.56
N HIS A 155 -13.91 -26.27 -12.71
CA HIS A 155 -13.96 -25.58 -14.00
C HIS A 155 -12.77 -25.89 -14.90
N ARG A 156 -12.98 -25.85 -16.22
CA ARG A 156 -11.93 -26.08 -17.22
C ARG A 156 -10.90 -24.93 -17.19
N THR A 157 -9.64 -25.19 -17.56
CA THR A 157 -8.56 -24.18 -17.51
C THR A 157 -8.89 -22.90 -18.28
N TRP A 158 -9.61 -22.98 -19.39
CA TRP A 158 -10.01 -21.80 -20.16
C TRP A 158 -10.96 -20.87 -19.36
N THR A 159 -11.84 -21.43 -18.54
CA THR A 159 -12.71 -20.66 -17.64
C THR A 159 -11.90 -19.91 -16.58
N ILE A 160 -10.83 -20.53 -16.04
CA ILE A 160 -9.91 -19.85 -15.10
C ILE A 160 -9.21 -18.68 -15.79
N VAL A 161 -8.76 -18.87 -17.04
CA VAL A 161 -8.16 -17.78 -17.83
C VAL A 161 -9.15 -16.64 -18.03
N LEU A 162 -10.42 -16.94 -18.31
CA LEU A 162 -11.46 -15.92 -18.43
C LEU A 162 -11.67 -15.15 -17.12
N TYR A 163 -11.67 -15.83 -15.96
CA TYR A 163 -11.72 -15.15 -14.67
C TYR A 163 -10.50 -14.28 -14.40
N ILE A 164 -9.29 -14.72 -14.77
CA ILE A 164 -8.08 -13.89 -14.68
C ILE A 164 -8.24 -12.61 -15.52
N LEU A 165 -8.71 -12.73 -16.76
CA LEU A 165 -8.93 -11.57 -17.63
C LEU A 165 -9.97 -10.61 -17.07
N LEU A 166 -11.08 -11.14 -16.54
CA LEU A 166 -12.14 -10.33 -15.94
C LEU A 166 -11.65 -9.63 -14.67
N SER A 167 -10.91 -10.33 -13.80
CA SER A 167 -10.32 -9.75 -12.59
C SER A 167 -9.25 -8.71 -12.95
N ALA A 168 -8.42 -8.96 -13.97
CA ALA A 168 -7.44 -7.99 -14.44
C ALA A 168 -8.11 -6.72 -14.98
N LEU A 169 -9.20 -6.87 -15.76
CA LEU A 169 -10.00 -5.73 -16.20
C LEU A 169 -10.62 -4.97 -15.02
N GLY A 170 -11.12 -5.69 -14.02
CA GLY A 170 -11.65 -5.09 -12.78
C GLY A 170 -10.59 -4.30 -12.00
N VAL A 171 -9.37 -4.83 -11.89
CA VAL A 171 -8.22 -4.15 -11.28
C VAL A 171 -7.89 -2.87 -12.05
N LEU A 172 -7.77 -2.94 -13.39
CA LEU A 172 -7.49 -1.79 -14.25
C LEU A 172 -8.59 -0.72 -14.17
N ALA A 173 -9.86 -1.14 -14.20
CA ALA A 173 -10.99 -0.22 -14.06
C ALA A 173 -11.01 0.44 -12.69
N SER A 174 -10.69 -0.29 -11.62
CA SER A 174 -10.66 0.24 -10.26
C SER A 174 -9.49 1.22 -10.05
N TYR A 175 -8.30 0.91 -10.58
CA TYR A 175 -7.18 1.84 -10.58
C TYR A 175 -7.44 3.07 -11.46
N GLY A 176 -8.08 2.89 -12.61
CA GLY A 176 -8.52 3.99 -13.46
C GLY A 176 -9.52 4.89 -12.75
N GLY A 177 -10.48 4.29 -12.03
CA GLY A 177 -11.42 5.02 -11.17
C GLY A 177 -10.72 5.82 -10.08
N MET A 178 -9.73 5.23 -9.39
CA MET A 178 -8.91 5.96 -8.42
C MET A 178 -8.16 7.12 -9.06
N ALA A 179 -7.53 6.93 -10.23
CA ALA A 179 -6.83 7.99 -10.94
C ALA A 179 -7.78 9.14 -11.34
N ILE A 180 -8.97 8.81 -11.86
CA ILE A 180 -9.99 9.79 -12.22
C ILE A 180 -10.40 10.58 -10.98
N VAL A 181 -10.76 9.90 -9.89
CA VAL A 181 -11.17 10.57 -8.65
C VAL A 181 -10.03 11.41 -8.08
N GLU A 182 -8.78 10.97 -8.15
CA GLU A 182 -7.62 11.76 -7.71
C GLU A 182 -7.42 13.02 -8.57
N ILE A 183 -7.58 12.91 -9.89
CA ILE A 183 -7.45 14.04 -10.83
C ILE A 183 -8.57 15.07 -10.63
N TYR A 184 -9.80 14.63 -10.36
CA TYR A 184 -10.97 15.51 -10.20
C TYR A 184 -11.16 16.01 -8.77
N SER A 185 -10.79 15.22 -7.77
CA SER A 185 -10.94 15.54 -6.33
C SER A 185 -9.70 16.23 -5.77
N LYS A 186 -8.96 17.00 -6.60
CA LYS A 186 -7.65 17.65 -6.32
C LYS A 186 -7.65 18.60 -5.12
N ARG A 187 -7.70 18.02 -3.93
CA ARG A 187 -7.59 18.68 -2.62
C ARG A 187 -6.72 17.89 -1.65
N SER A 188 -5.76 17.14 -2.21
CA SER A 188 -4.70 16.48 -1.45
C SER A 188 -3.51 17.43 -1.32
N ALA A 189 -3.06 17.66 -0.08
CA ALA A 189 -1.89 18.49 0.19
C ALA A 189 -0.61 17.89 -0.45
N LEU A 190 -0.45 16.56 -0.45
CA LEU A 190 0.70 15.86 -1.06
C LEU A 190 0.54 15.57 -2.56
N GLY A 191 -0.69 15.54 -3.10
CA GLY A 191 -0.99 15.32 -4.52
C GLY A 191 -0.74 16.53 -5.43
N CYS A 192 -0.33 17.66 -4.84
CA CYS A 192 -0.05 18.90 -5.54
C CYS A 192 1.01 18.82 -6.65
N PRO A 193 2.12 18.04 -6.49
CA PRO A 193 3.05 17.80 -7.58
C PRO A 193 2.44 16.87 -8.62
N TRP A 194 1.86 15.74 -8.19
CA TRP A 194 1.61 14.58 -9.05
C TRP A 194 0.17 14.04 -8.88
N PRO A 195 -0.65 14.07 -9.94
CA PRO A 195 -2.11 13.87 -9.83
C PRO A 195 -2.58 12.41 -9.76
N ILE A 196 -1.66 11.44 -9.78
CA ILE A 196 -1.96 10.00 -9.71
C ILE A 196 -1.09 9.32 -8.64
N TRP A 197 -0.84 10.03 -7.54
CA TRP A 197 0.08 9.62 -6.47
C TRP A 197 -0.41 8.38 -5.73
N VAL A 198 -1.71 8.28 -5.47
CA VAL A 198 -2.31 7.08 -4.84
C VAL A 198 -2.09 5.86 -5.71
N VAL A 199 -2.38 5.96 -7.01
CA VAL A 199 -2.19 4.84 -7.95
C VAL A 199 -0.71 4.45 -8.06
N CYS A 200 0.19 5.43 -8.14
CA CYS A 200 1.63 5.17 -8.13
C CYS A 200 2.07 4.46 -6.85
N TRP A 201 1.49 4.80 -5.69
CA TRP A 201 1.82 4.13 -4.43
C TRP A 201 1.49 2.64 -4.46
N TYR A 202 0.36 2.24 -5.07
CA TYR A 202 0.05 0.83 -5.26
C TYR A 202 1.07 0.10 -6.14
N VAL A 203 1.70 0.78 -7.10
CA VAL A 203 2.81 0.21 -7.90
C VAL A 203 4.07 0.06 -7.05
N VAL A 204 4.34 1.01 -6.15
CA VAL A 204 5.47 0.94 -5.21
C VAL A 204 5.39 -0.30 -4.31
N ALA A 205 4.20 -0.87 -4.09
CA ALA A 205 4.01 -2.13 -3.37
C ALA A 205 4.77 -3.32 -3.97
N LEU A 206 5.18 -3.25 -5.25
CA LEU A 206 6.05 -4.25 -5.88
C LEU A 206 7.42 -4.32 -5.21
N VAL A 207 7.91 -3.22 -4.63
CA VAL A 207 9.22 -3.15 -3.96
C VAL A 207 9.26 -4.03 -2.70
N PRO A 208 8.41 -3.82 -1.67
CA PRO A 208 8.41 -4.69 -0.50
C PRO A 208 8.02 -6.13 -0.85
N ALA A 209 7.17 -6.35 -1.88
CA ALA A 209 6.87 -7.69 -2.39
C ALA A 209 8.10 -8.38 -3.00
N ALA A 210 8.93 -7.67 -3.76
CA ALA A 210 10.18 -8.18 -4.32
C ALA A 210 11.22 -8.47 -3.23
N VAL A 211 11.35 -7.59 -2.25
CA VAL A 211 12.21 -7.82 -1.07
C VAL A 211 11.74 -9.07 -0.33
N HIS A 212 10.45 -9.19 -0.06
CA HIS A 212 9.89 -10.37 0.61
C HIS A 212 10.16 -11.66 -0.20
N ALA A 213 9.88 -11.68 -1.50
CA ALA A 213 10.12 -12.86 -2.33
C ALA A 213 11.62 -13.23 -2.44
N THR A 214 12.51 -12.24 -2.49
CA THR A 214 13.97 -12.50 -2.55
C THR A 214 14.51 -13.03 -1.23
N PHE A 215 14.11 -12.46 -0.09
CA PHE A 215 14.49 -12.96 1.24
C PHE A 215 13.87 -14.32 1.54
N ALA A 216 12.62 -14.57 1.13
CA ALA A 216 12.01 -15.89 1.22
C ALA A 216 12.79 -16.93 0.40
N LYS A 217 13.23 -16.57 -0.82
CA LYS A 217 14.08 -17.43 -1.64
C LYS A 217 15.44 -17.71 -0.97
N TYR A 218 16.07 -16.68 -0.40
CA TYR A 218 17.36 -16.80 0.28
C TYR A 218 17.26 -17.68 1.53
N ARG A 219 16.24 -17.47 2.37
CA ARG A 219 15.95 -18.31 3.54
C ARG A 219 15.77 -19.77 3.14
N ARG A 220 14.98 -20.05 2.10
CA ARG A 220 14.75 -21.42 1.60
C ARG A 220 16.05 -22.08 1.10
N MET A 221 17.00 -21.33 0.55
CA MET A 221 18.31 -21.88 0.18
C MET A 221 19.13 -22.27 1.41
N ARG A 222 19.02 -21.51 2.49
CA ARG A 222 19.70 -21.78 3.76
C ARG A 222 19.05 -22.92 4.55
N GLU A 223 17.72 -22.95 4.64
CA GLU A 223 16.94 -24.00 5.33
C GLU A 223 16.97 -25.35 4.61
N LYS A 224 17.26 -25.40 3.30
CA LYS A 224 17.57 -26.68 2.65
C LYS A 224 18.75 -27.40 3.33
N ASN A 225 19.59 -26.66 4.05
CA ASN A 225 20.67 -27.20 4.88
C ASN A 225 20.27 -27.42 6.35
N GLU A 226 19.14 -26.86 6.83
CA GLU A 226 18.71 -26.94 8.23
C GLU A 226 17.19 -27.16 8.34
N ARG A 227 16.76 -28.39 8.68
CA ARG A 227 15.35 -28.73 8.91
C ARG A 227 14.82 -28.02 10.15
N LYS A 228 14.14 -26.88 10.01
CA LYS A 228 13.30 -26.31 11.08
C LYS A 228 11.91 -25.94 10.54
N GLN A 229 10.88 -26.39 11.25
CA GLN A 229 9.50 -25.95 11.04
C GLN A 229 9.34 -24.54 11.62
N LYS A 230 8.78 -23.62 10.82
CA LYS A 230 8.53 -22.24 11.23
C LYS A 230 7.03 -22.00 11.43
N ILE A 231 6.69 -21.33 12.52
CA ILE A 231 5.35 -20.84 12.83
C ILE A 231 5.02 -19.70 11.85
N ILE A 232 3.83 -19.74 11.27
CA ILE A 232 3.39 -18.86 10.17
C ILE A 232 2.48 -17.79 10.76
N SER A 233 2.74 -16.53 10.41
CA SER A 233 1.88 -15.39 10.75
C SER A 233 1.00 -14.99 9.57
N ALA A 234 -0.20 -14.47 9.85
CA ALA A 234 -1.15 -14.00 8.83
C ALA A 234 -0.86 -12.56 8.34
N VAL A 235 0.06 -11.85 9.01
CA VAL A 235 0.40 -10.44 8.72
C VAL A 235 1.63 -10.39 7.80
N GLN A 236 1.55 -9.64 6.69
CA GLN A 236 2.69 -9.51 5.78
C GLN A 236 3.91 -8.93 6.49
N GLY A 237 4.96 -9.74 6.61
CA GLY A 237 6.22 -9.37 7.27
C GLY A 237 6.27 -9.72 8.77
N ALA A 238 5.18 -10.15 9.42
CA ALA A 238 5.27 -10.59 10.80
C ALA A 238 6.06 -11.92 10.88
N ASP A 239 6.93 -12.05 11.88
CA ASP A 239 7.89 -13.17 12.03
C ASP A 239 8.87 -13.35 10.84
N GLU A 240 8.95 -12.38 9.92
CA GLU A 240 9.94 -12.33 8.85
C GLU A 240 11.22 -11.59 9.27
N ASP A 241 12.28 -11.69 8.47
CA ASP A 241 13.54 -11.02 8.75
C ASP A 241 13.36 -9.48 8.80
N TRP A 242 14.17 -8.81 9.62
CA TRP A 242 14.09 -7.35 9.83
C TRP A 242 14.03 -6.51 8.53
N PRO A 243 14.68 -6.85 7.40
CA PRO A 243 14.59 -6.05 6.17
C PRO A 243 13.20 -6.11 5.54
N VAL A 244 12.53 -7.27 5.63
CA VAL A 244 11.17 -7.45 5.13
C VAL A 244 10.21 -6.62 5.97
N GLN A 245 10.31 -6.72 7.30
CA GLN A 245 9.52 -5.90 8.23
C GLN A 245 9.71 -4.41 7.99
N LEU A 246 10.95 -3.95 7.83
CA LEU A 246 11.26 -2.54 7.57
C LEU A 246 10.67 -2.08 6.23
N SER A 247 10.79 -2.88 5.17
CA SER A 247 10.26 -2.52 3.84
C SER A 247 8.73 -2.36 3.83
N TRP A 248 8.01 -3.27 4.49
CA TRP A 248 6.56 -3.18 4.65
C TRP A 248 6.18 -2.03 5.60
N GLY A 249 6.94 -1.84 6.69
CA GLY A 249 6.73 -0.73 7.63
C GLY A 249 6.82 0.63 6.96
N ILE A 250 7.86 0.86 6.14
CA ILE A 250 8.01 2.10 5.36
C ILE A 250 6.83 2.25 4.37
N TYR A 251 6.47 1.16 3.68
CA TYR A 251 5.35 1.17 2.74
C TYR A 251 4.01 1.52 3.42
N TYR A 252 3.77 1.04 4.64
CA TYR A 252 2.56 1.38 5.38
C TYR A 252 2.58 2.81 5.91
N ILE A 253 3.68 3.25 6.54
CA ILE A 253 3.80 4.60 7.10
C ILE A 253 3.62 5.66 6.00
N ALA A 254 4.36 5.53 4.90
CA ALA A 254 4.24 6.47 3.79
C ALA A 254 2.88 6.36 3.09
N GLY A 255 2.30 5.15 2.99
CA GLY A 255 0.93 4.97 2.52
C GLY A 255 -0.10 5.71 3.36
N THR A 256 -0.01 5.61 4.69
CA THR A 256 -0.89 6.36 5.60
C THR A 256 -0.79 7.85 5.33
N LEU A 257 0.42 8.40 5.23
CA LEU A 257 0.64 9.83 4.99
C LEU A 257 0.04 10.30 3.65
N ILE A 258 0.15 9.46 2.62
CA ILE A 258 -0.43 9.72 1.30
C ILE A 258 -1.94 9.82 1.41
N TRP A 259 -2.57 8.84 2.05
CA TRP A 259 -4.03 8.84 2.17
C TRP A 259 -4.56 9.90 3.12
N THR A 260 -3.88 10.17 4.25
CA THR A 260 -4.28 11.23 5.20
C THR A 260 -4.17 12.62 4.58
N SER A 261 -3.30 12.80 3.58
CA SER A 261 -3.20 14.08 2.86
C SER A 261 -4.46 14.45 2.07
N ILE A 262 -5.36 13.48 1.81
CA ILE A 262 -6.66 13.67 1.16
C ILE A 262 -7.68 14.10 2.21
N MET A 263 -7.52 15.32 2.73
CA MET A 263 -8.32 15.81 3.87
C MET A 263 -9.54 16.65 3.46
N ALA A 264 -9.49 17.35 2.33
CA ALA A 264 -10.49 18.34 1.96
C ALA A 264 -11.59 17.83 1.00
N ILE A 265 -11.96 16.56 1.12
CA ILE A 265 -13.02 15.92 0.33
C ILE A 265 -14.39 16.03 1.01
N THR A 266 -15.45 16.03 0.21
CA THR A 266 -16.84 15.95 0.68
C THR A 266 -17.19 14.54 1.16
N VAL A 267 -18.28 14.41 1.93
CA VAL A 267 -18.77 13.09 2.37
C VAL A 267 -19.12 12.18 1.18
N ALA A 268 -19.71 12.73 0.12
CA ALA A 268 -20.02 11.96 -1.09
C ALA A 268 -18.75 11.44 -1.78
N GLU A 269 -17.72 12.27 -1.90
CA GLU A 269 -16.42 11.85 -2.44
C GLU A 269 -15.76 10.80 -1.55
N LEU A 270 -15.85 10.94 -0.21
CA LEU A 270 -15.33 9.95 0.73
C LEU A 270 -15.98 8.57 0.51
N VAL A 271 -17.30 8.51 0.29
CA VAL A 271 -18.00 7.25 -0.04
C VAL A 271 -17.46 6.65 -1.34
N VAL A 272 -17.22 7.45 -2.36
CA VAL A 272 -16.62 6.99 -3.63
C VAL A 272 -15.21 6.44 -3.41
N TRP A 273 -14.38 7.15 -2.63
CA TRP A 273 -13.03 6.70 -2.28
C TRP A 273 -13.03 5.35 -1.55
N VAL A 274 -13.90 5.20 -0.55
CA VAL A 274 -14.06 3.94 0.19
C VAL A 274 -14.54 2.83 -0.75
N GLY A 275 -15.55 3.09 -1.59
CA GLY A 275 -16.06 2.14 -2.56
C GLY A 275 -15.00 1.66 -3.56
N LEU A 276 -14.19 2.59 -4.08
CA LEU A 276 -13.05 2.27 -4.94
C LEU A 276 -11.96 1.50 -4.19
N GLY A 277 -11.69 1.83 -2.92
CA GLY A 277 -10.76 1.08 -2.07
C GLY A 277 -11.17 -0.38 -1.89
N VAL A 278 -12.46 -0.61 -1.64
CA VAL A 278 -13.04 -1.96 -1.59
C VAL A 278 -12.91 -2.66 -2.94
N ALA A 279 -13.26 -1.98 -4.04
CA ALA A 279 -13.19 -2.55 -5.39
C ALA A 279 -11.76 -2.93 -5.80
N VAL A 280 -10.77 -2.07 -5.57
CA VAL A 280 -9.35 -2.34 -5.81
C VAL A 280 -8.88 -3.53 -4.96
N SER A 281 -9.24 -3.57 -3.68
CA SER A 281 -8.80 -4.64 -2.78
C SER A 281 -9.41 -5.99 -3.17
N ALA A 282 -10.71 -6.03 -3.46
CA ALA A 282 -11.42 -7.23 -3.86
C ALA A 282 -10.93 -7.76 -5.22
N SER A 283 -10.84 -6.89 -6.23
CA SER A 283 -10.37 -7.29 -7.57
C SER A 283 -8.92 -7.75 -7.56
N SER A 284 -8.04 -7.10 -6.77
CA SER A 284 -6.64 -7.50 -6.63
C SER A 284 -6.49 -8.87 -5.97
N LYS A 285 -7.20 -9.12 -4.87
CA LYS A 285 -7.19 -10.43 -4.19
C LYS A 285 -7.77 -11.52 -5.09
N LEU A 286 -8.86 -11.26 -5.80
CA LEU A 286 -9.43 -12.21 -6.77
C LEU A 286 -8.44 -12.55 -7.88
N LEU A 287 -7.78 -11.55 -8.45
CA LEU A 287 -6.76 -11.75 -9.48
C LEU A 287 -5.61 -12.63 -8.97
N ALA A 288 -5.08 -12.31 -7.78
CA ALA A 288 -4.02 -13.08 -7.15
C ALA A 288 -4.42 -14.53 -6.88
N PHE A 289 -5.65 -14.73 -6.40
CA PHE A 289 -6.22 -16.05 -6.14
C PHE A 289 -6.27 -16.88 -7.43
N PHE A 290 -6.87 -16.35 -8.50
CA PHE A 290 -6.96 -17.06 -9.78
C PHE A 290 -5.60 -17.32 -10.42
N LEU A 291 -4.61 -16.43 -10.23
CA LEU A 291 -3.23 -16.67 -10.67
C LEU A 291 -2.61 -17.88 -9.96
N CYS A 292 -2.80 -18.00 -8.64
CA CYS A 292 -2.37 -19.19 -7.90
C CYS A 292 -3.04 -20.47 -8.43
N LEU A 293 -4.36 -20.42 -8.67
CA LEU A 293 -5.12 -21.58 -9.16
C LEU A 293 -4.70 -22.03 -10.55
N PHE A 294 -4.46 -21.06 -11.43
CA PHE A 294 -4.02 -21.34 -12.78
C PHE A 294 -2.66 -22.06 -12.78
N TRP A 295 -1.73 -21.61 -11.95
CA TRP A 295 -0.41 -22.23 -11.83
C TRP A 295 -0.45 -23.63 -11.23
N GLU A 296 -1.30 -23.85 -10.23
CA GLU A 296 -1.61 -25.20 -9.72
C GLU A 296 -2.07 -26.12 -10.84
N LYS A 297 -3.07 -25.69 -11.61
CA LYS A 297 -3.67 -26.52 -12.66
C LYS A 297 -2.74 -26.79 -13.85
N VAL A 298 -1.97 -25.79 -14.27
CA VAL A 298 -0.97 -25.97 -15.35
C VAL A 298 0.11 -26.95 -14.91
N ARG A 299 0.50 -26.91 -13.64
CA ARG A 299 1.49 -27.84 -13.08
C ARG A 299 0.95 -29.26 -12.99
N ALA A 300 -0.26 -29.46 -12.48
CA ALA A 300 -0.89 -30.78 -12.42
C ALA A 300 -0.96 -31.45 -13.80
N ARG A 301 -1.26 -30.69 -14.86
CA ARG A 301 -1.22 -31.19 -16.25
C ARG A 301 0.17 -31.61 -16.71
N ARG A 302 1.21 -30.84 -16.37
CA ARG A 302 2.60 -31.20 -16.71
C ARG A 302 3.07 -32.45 -15.96
N ALA A 303 2.65 -32.62 -14.71
CA ALA A 303 2.97 -33.81 -13.91
C ALA A 303 2.25 -35.06 -14.42
N GLY A 304 0.99 -34.94 -14.86
CA GLY A 304 0.21 -36.03 -15.44
C GLY A 304 0.63 -36.43 -16.86
N ALA A 305 1.18 -35.49 -17.65
CA ALA A 305 1.70 -35.78 -18.99
C ALA A 305 3.09 -36.43 -19.02
N GLY A 306 3.71 -36.60 -17.84
CA GLY A 306 5.01 -37.28 -17.66
C GLY A 306 4.91 -38.70 -17.11
N ARG A 307 3.70 -39.27 -17.01
CA ARG A 307 3.43 -40.69 -16.77
C ARG A 307 2.90 -41.31 -18.06
#